data_AF-A0AAD2EFN3-F1
#
_entry.id   AF-A0AAD2EFN3-F1
#
_cell.length_a   1.000
_cell.length_b   1.000
_cell.length_c   1.000
_cell.angle_alpha   90.00
_cell.angle_beta   90.00
_cell.angle_gamma   90.00
#
_symmetry.space_group_name_H-M   'P 1'
#
loop_
_entity.id
_entity.type
_entity.pdbx_description
1 polymer ?
#
loop_
_entity_poly.entity_id
_entity_poly.type
_entity_poly.pdbx_seq_one_letter_code
_entity_poly.pdbx_strand_id
1 'polypeptide(L)'
;MGRETANREIEEMLSEPYSNDANKLPFLSLNHVSFVCKSVKKSVQFYEQVLGFVLVKRPSSFDFEGAWLFNHGIGIHLLEAAKNVLSKKEKINPKANHISFQCSDMELITQKLEEMKIEYVTAVVKEGGISVDQLFFHDPDGYMIEICNCQNLPVLPLSSCPLKKLPKTNDNLTTSSFYGNKMLCNREVEALMLENLAAGMMDISI
;
A
#
# COMPACT_ATOMS: atom_id res chain seq x y z
N MET A 1 -6.37 23.52 8.84
CA MET A 1 -6.15 23.65 10.30
C MET A 1 -6.18 22.31 11.06
N GLY A 2 -6.26 21.13 10.42
CA GLY A 2 -6.36 19.83 11.12
C GLY A 2 -5.49 18.69 10.58
N ARG A 3 -4.50 18.96 9.72
CA ARG A 3 -3.51 17.94 9.27
C ARG A 3 -2.34 17.80 10.24
N GLU A 4 -1.97 18.91 10.87
CA GLU A 4 -0.81 19.01 11.75
C GLU A 4 -1.08 18.40 13.14
N THR A 5 -2.35 18.29 13.54
CA THR A 5 -2.75 17.75 14.85
C THR A 5 -2.70 16.22 14.91
N ALA A 6 -3.12 15.51 13.87
CA ALA A 6 -3.14 14.04 13.86
C ALA A 6 -1.72 13.43 13.84
N ASN A 7 -0.81 14.01 13.05
CA ASN A 7 0.59 13.59 13.06
C ASN A 7 1.23 13.86 14.43
N ARG A 8 0.91 14.99 15.07
CA ARG A 8 1.41 15.32 16.41
C ARG A 8 0.92 14.33 17.48
N GLU A 9 -0.35 13.93 17.44
CA GLU A 9 -0.91 12.93 18.36
C GLU A 9 -0.24 11.55 18.19
N ILE A 10 0.05 11.14 16.95
CA ILE A 10 0.79 9.88 16.67
C ILE A 10 2.26 9.99 17.12
N GLU A 11 2.91 11.12 16.86
CA GLU A 11 4.28 11.38 17.32
C GLU A 11 4.40 11.40 18.85
N GLU A 12 3.39 11.94 19.54
CA GLU A 12 3.31 11.92 21.01
C GLU A 12 3.19 10.49 21.56
N MET A 13 2.42 9.60 20.90
CA MET A 13 2.33 8.17 21.27
C MET A 13 3.66 7.42 21.12
N LEU A 14 4.54 7.84 20.20
CA LEU A 14 5.84 7.21 19.94
C LEU A 14 6.93 7.63 20.94
N SER A 15 6.63 8.55 21.85
CA SER A 15 7.57 9.02 22.88
C SER A 15 7.73 8.05 24.05
N GLU A 16 6.88 7.03 24.16
CA GLU A 16 7.05 5.95 25.14
C GLU A 16 8.00 4.86 24.62
N PRO A 17 9.04 4.45 25.37
CA PRO A 17 10.02 3.49 24.91
C PRO A 17 9.43 2.08 24.89
N TYR A 18 8.87 1.67 23.74
CA TYR A 18 8.50 0.28 23.48
C TYR A 18 9.73 -0.51 23.01
N SER A 19 10.36 -1.25 23.93
CA SER A 19 11.40 -2.24 23.62
C SER A 19 10.77 -3.46 22.95
N ASN A 20 10.83 -3.53 21.62
CA ASN A 20 9.98 -4.45 20.84
C ASN A 20 10.68 -5.68 20.22
N ASP A 21 11.89 -6.03 20.64
CA ASP A 21 12.58 -7.21 20.07
C ASP A 21 12.05 -8.56 20.61
N ALA A 22 11.33 -8.56 21.74
CA ALA A 22 10.83 -9.79 22.37
C ALA A 22 9.45 -10.27 21.88
N ASN A 23 8.75 -9.50 21.03
CA ASN A 23 7.34 -9.74 20.67
C ASN A 23 7.07 -9.82 19.15
N LYS A 24 8.09 -10.11 18.33
CA LYS A 24 7.87 -10.26 16.88
C LYS A 24 7.03 -11.51 16.60
N LEU A 25 5.81 -11.29 16.11
CA LEU A 25 4.97 -12.36 15.60
C LEU A 25 5.56 -12.87 14.27
N PRO A 26 5.54 -14.19 14.00
CA PRO A 26 6.21 -14.80 12.87
C PRO A 26 5.41 -14.65 11.57
N PHE A 27 4.99 -13.43 11.24
CA PHE A 27 4.29 -13.14 10.00
C PHE A 27 5.29 -12.91 8.87
N LEU A 28 5.01 -13.47 7.70
CA LEU A 28 5.85 -13.30 6.51
C LEU A 28 5.36 -12.12 5.66
N SER A 29 4.07 -12.13 5.30
CA SER A 29 3.45 -11.15 4.43
C SER A 29 1.92 -11.19 4.56
N LEU A 30 1.25 -10.21 3.95
CA LEU A 30 -0.19 -10.29 3.72
C LEU A 30 -0.49 -11.45 2.75
N ASN A 31 -1.22 -12.46 3.23
CA ASN A 31 -1.48 -13.65 2.43
C ASN A 31 -2.62 -13.45 1.42
N HIS A 32 -3.76 -12.91 1.86
CA HIS A 32 -4.91 -12.67 0.99
C HIS A 32 -5.84 -11.60 1.55
N VAL A 33 -6.68 -11.04 0.67
CA VAL A 33 -7.87 -10.27 1.03
C VAL A 33 -9.12 -11.04 0.64
N SER A 34 -10.21 -10.79 1.35
CA SER A 34 -11.49 -11.48 1.14
C SER A 34 -12.57 -10.47 0.80
N PHE A 35 -13.27 -10.69 -0.32
CA PHE A 35 -14.38 -9.86 -0.77
C PHE A 35 -15.64 -10.67 -0.95
N VAL A 36 -16.76 -10.09 -0.54
CA VAL A 36 -18.08 -10.64 -0.80
C VAL A 36 -18.60 -10.02 -2.09
N CYS A 37 -18.99 -10.83 -3.06
CA CYS A 37 -19.42 -10.37 -4.38
C CYS A 37 -20.84 -10.80 -4.73
N LYS A 38 -21.52 -10.05 -5.60
CA LYS A 38 -22.84 -10.46 -6.16
C LYS A 38 -22.72 -11.59 -7.16
N SER A 39 -21.57 -11.73 -7.81
CA SER A 39 -21.36 -12.75 -8.84
C SER A 39 -19.88 -13.08 -8.94
N VAL A 40 -19.53 -14.30 -8.54
CA VAL A 40 -18.15 -14.81 -8.63
C VAL A 40 -17.63 -14.70 -10.05
N LYS A 41 -18.44 -15.07 -11.05
CA LYS A 41 -18.06 -14.99 -12.46
C LYS A 41 -17.67 -13.57 -12.89
N LYS A 42 -18.47 -12.56 -12.55
CA LYS A 42 -18.18 -11.17 -12.94
C LYS A 42 -16.93 -10.65 -12.25
N SER A 43 -16.76 -10.96 -10.96
CA SER A 43 -15.61 -10.53 -10.19
C SER A 43 -14.34 -11.22 -10.67
N VAL A 44 -14.37 -12.53 -10.94
CA VAL A 44 -13.24 -13.26 -11.57
C VAL A 44 -12.85 -12.60 -12.88
N GLN A 45 -13.81 -12.39 -13.80
CA GLN A 45 -13.53 -11.74 -15.08
C GLN A 45 -12.89 -10.36 -14.91
N PHE A 46 -13.36 -9.56 -13.95
CA PHE A 46 -12.77 -8.25 -13.67
C PHE A 46 -11.33 -8.38 -13.15
N TYR A 47 -11.09 -9.20 -12.13
CA TYR A 47 -9.76 -9.32 -11.52
C TYR A 47 -8.74 -9.94 -12.49
N GLU A 48 -9.14 -10.89 -13.33
CA GLU A 48 -8.29 -11.44 -14.38
C GLU A 48 -8.02 -10.40 -15.48
N GLN A 49 -9.07 -9.78 -16.01
CA GLN A 49 -8.93 -8.90 -17.17
C GLN A 49 -8.30 -7.56 -16.82
N VAL A 50 -8.67 -6.92 -15.71
CA VAL A 50 -8.17 -5.58 -15.34
C VAL A 50 -6.81 -5.70 -14.66
N LEU A 51 -6.76 -6.48 -13.56
CA LEU A 51 -5.61 -6.56 -12.65
C LEU A 51 -4.65 -7.72 -12.95
N GLY A 52 -4.98 -8.59 -13.91
CA GLY A 52 -4.10 -9.69 -14.33
C GLY A 52 -4.02 -10.83 -13.32
N PHE A 53 -5.00 -10.97 -12.41
CA PHE A 53 -5.03 -12.11 -11.51
C PHE A 53 -5.26 -13.42 -12.27
N VAL A 54 -4.90 -14.55 -11.65
CA VAL A 54 -5.16 -15.89 -12.21
C VAL A 54 -6.04 -16.68 -11.25
N LEU A 55 -7.08 -17.33 -11.78
CA LEU A 55 -7.89 -18.26 -11.01
C LEU A 55 -7.07 -19.48 -10.56
N VAL A 56 -7.09 -19.79 -9.26
CA VAL A 56 -6.37 -20.94 -8.68
C VAL A 56 -7.32 -21.99 -8.09
N LYS A 57 -6.80 -23.20 -7.91
CA LYS A 57 -7.59 -24.33 -7.39
C LYS A 57 -8.05 -24.05 -5.96
N ARG A 58 -9.35 -24.15 -5.74
CA ARG A 58 -9.98 -24.06 -4.42
C ARG A 58 -10.00 -25.42 -3.71
N PRO A 59 -9.81 -25.48 -2.38
CA PRO A 59 -10.09 -26.68 -1.60
C PRO A 59 -11.52 -27.20 -1.82
N SER A 60 -11.66 -28.51 -2.00
CA SER A 60 -12.95 -29.17 -2.28
C SER A 60 -13.88 -29.26 -1.07
N SER A 61 -13.39 -28.93 0.13
CA SER A 61 -14.17 -28.95 1.37
C SER A 61 -15.11 -27.75 1.53
N PHE A 62 -15.01 -26.73 0.66
CA PHE A 62 -15.89 -25.57 0.71
C PHE A 62 -17.17 -25.83 -0.08
N ASP A 63 -18.32 -25.62 0.57
CA ASP A 63 -19.68 -25.90 0.08
C ASP A 63 -20.44 -24.63 -0.32
N PHE A 64 -19.78 -23.47 -0.35
CA PHE A 64 -20.35 -22.20 -0.81
C PHE A 64 -19.81 -21.77 -2.18
N GLU A 65 -20.51 -20.90 -2.90
CA GLU A 65 -20.06 -20.35 -4.18
C GLU A 65 -18.94 -19.31 -3.95
N GLY A 66 -17.80 -19.50 -4.61
CA GLY A 66 -16.62 -18.65 -4.40
C GLY A 66 -15.43 -19.04 -5.26
N ALA A 67 -14.49 -18.12 -5.43
CA ALA A 67 -13.29 -18.31 -6.24
C ALA A 67 -12.05 -17.81 -5.50
N TRP A 68 -10.92 -18.46 -5.73
CA TRP A 68 -9.61 -17.99 -5.26
C TRP A 68 -8.81 -17.53 -6.47
N LEU A 69 -8.27 -16.33 -6.40
CA LEU A 69 -7.34 -15.81 -7.39
C LEU A 69 -6.01 -15.48 -6.74
N PHE A 70 -4.93 -15.56 -7.50
CA PHE A 70 -3.59 -15.23 -7.03
C PHE A 70 -2.80 -14.51 -8.12
N ASN A 71 -2.15 -13.41 -7.73
CA ASN A 71 -1.05 -12.77 -8.45
C ASN A 71 -0.39 -11.72 -7.53
N HIS A 72 0.71 -11.11 -7.95
CA HIS A 72 1.36 -9.99 -7.25
C HIS A 72 1.73 -10.30 -5.79
N GLY A 73 1.95 -11.58 -5.48
CA GLY A 73 2.27 -12.05 -4.13
C GLY A 73 1.08 -12.13 -3.15
N ILE A 74 -0.16 -11.88 -3.59
CA ILE A 74 -1.36 -11.85 -2.74
C ILE A 74 -2.52 -12.65 -3.34
N GLY A 75 -3.31 -13.30 -2.47
CA GLY A 75 -4.58 -13.93 -2.84
C GLY A 75 -5.77 -12.97 -2.80
N ILE A 76 -6.74 -13.16 -3.70
CA ILE A 76 -8.09 -12.60 -3.59
C ILE A 76 -9.08 -13.76 -3.45
N HIS A 77 -9.75 -13.82 -2.30
CA HIS A 77 -10.83 -14.77 -2.05
C HIS A 77 -12.17 -14.08 -2.29
N LEU A 78 -12.92 -14.58 -3.28
CA LEU A 78 -14.27 -14.12 -3.60
C LEU A 78 -15.29 -15.06 -2.98
N LEU A 79 -16.27 -14.51 -2.28
CA LEU A 79 -17.40 -15.25 -1.71
C LEU A 79 -18.70 -14.69 -2.26
N GLU A 80 -19.54 -15.52 -2.87
CA GLU A 80 -20.82 -15.05 -3.38
C GLU A 80 -21.79 -14.77 -2.22
N ALA A 81 -22.35 -13.56 -2.18
CA ALA A 81 -23.40 -13.22 -1.23
C ALA A 81 -24.73 -13.87 -1.60
N ALA A 82 -25.52 -14.24 -0.58
CA ALA A 82 -26.95 -14.46 -0.77
C ALA A 82 -27.61 -13.18 -1.35
N LYS A 83 -28.63 -13.35 -2.19
CA LYS A 83 -29.32 -12.23 -2.87
C LYS A 83 -29.70 -11.12 -1.86
N ASN A 84 -29.34 -9.87 -2.19
CA ASN A 84 -29.67 -8.60 -1.48
C ASN A 84 -28.73 -8.12 -0.35
N VAL A 85 -27.52 -8.66 -0.19
CA VAL A 85 -26.64 -8.26 0.94
C VAL A 85 -25.74 -7.05 0.63
N LEU A 86 -25.37 -6.81 -0.63
CA LEU A 86 -24.35 -5.81 -0.96
C LEU A 86 -24.96 -4.45 -1.33
N SER A 87 -24.37 -3.39 -0.75
CA SER A 87 -24.75 -2.00 -0.92
C SER A 87 -24.59 -1.51 -2.37
N LYS A 88 -25.13 -0.32 -2.63
CA LYS A 88 -24.94 0.38 -3.91
C LYS A 88 -23.50 0.90 -3.99
N LYS A 89 -22.94 0.86 -5.20
CA LYS A 89 -21.66 1.49 -5.53
C LYS A 89 -21.74 2.99 -5.19
N GLU A 90 -20.94 3.41 -4.22
CA GLU A 90 -20.81 4.82 -3.84
C GLU A 90 -19.92 5.56 -4.86
N LYS A 91 -19.88 6.89 -4.76
CA LYS A 91 -18.94 7.70 -5.55
C LYS A 91 -17.51 7.36 -5.14
N ILE A 92 -16.59 7.33 -6.11
CA ILE A 92 -15.17 7.09 -5.81
C ILE A 92 -14.66 8.20 -4.86
N ASN A 93 -14.12 7.76 -3.73
CA ASN A 93 -13.61 8.60 -2.67
C ASN A 93 -12.20 8.14 -2.31
N PRO A 94 -11.13 8.81 -2.77
CA PRO A 94 -9.73 8.44 -2.48
C PRO A 94 -9.36 8.29 -0.99
N LYS A 95 -10.24 8.69 -0.07
CA LYS A 95 -10.05 8.57 1.39
C LYS A 95 -10.79 7.39 2.01
N ALA A 96 -11.52 6.60 1.22
CA ALA A 96 -12.21 5.42 1.73
C ALA A 96 -11.24 4.23 1.85
N ASN A 97 -11.67 3.17 2.54
CA ASN A 97 -10.91 1.93 2.64
C ASN A 97 -10.69 1.32 1.25
N HIS A 98 -9.47 0.90 0.97
CA HIS A 98 -9.08 0.31 -0.31
C HIS A 98 -7.98 -0.72 -0.12
N ILE A 99 -7.82 -1.58 -1.13
CA ILE A 99 -6.57 -2.31 -1.37
C ILE A 99 -5.74 -1.54 -2.39
N SER A 100 -4.43 -1.54 -2.25
CA SER A 100 -3.53 -0.78 -3.13
C SER A 100 -2.52 -1.71 -3.81
N PHE A 101 -2.29 -1.48 -5.10
CA PHE A 101 -1.27 -2.17 -5.87
C PHE A 101 -0.21 -1.20 -6.37
N GLN A 102 1.04 -1.63 -6.22
CA GLN A 102 2.19 -0.95 -6.80
C GLN A 102 2.16 -1.05 -8.32
N CYS A 103 2.36 0.05 -9.04
CA CYS A 103 2.54 0.02 -10.49
C CYS A 103 3.69 0.91 -10.94
N SER A 104 4.49 0.40 -11.87
CA SER A 104 5.55 1.15 -12.56
C SER A 104 5.04 1.93 -13.76
N ASP A 105 3.90 1.53 -14.33
CA ASP A 105 3.31 2.11 -15.55
C ASP A 105 1.84 2.47 -15.31
N MET A 106 1.63 3.71 -14.88
CA MET A 106 0.29 4.26 -14.60
C MET A 106 -0.51 4.53 -15.88
N GLU A 107 0.15 4.73 -17.01
CA GLU A 107 -0.50 5.03 -18.28
C GLU A 107 -1.17 3.79 -18.85
N LEU A 108 -0.48 2.64 -18.80
CA LEU A 108 -1.02 1.37 -19.29
C LEU A 108 -2.31 0.97 -18.55
N ILE A 109 -2.34 1.11 -17.22
CA ILE A 109 -3.54 0.79 -16.45
C ILE A 109 -4.67 1.78 -16.73
N THR A 110 -4.35 3.07 -16.90
CA THR A 110 -5.34 4.10 -17.23
C THR A 110 -6.00 3.81 -18.56
N GLN A 111 -5.21 3.53 -19.60
CA GLN A 111 -5.71 3.14 -20.93
C GLN A 111 -6.65 1.92 -20.83
N LYS A 112 -6.27 0.92 -20.05
CA LYS A 112 -7.06 -0.30 -19.87
C LYS A 112 -8.42 -0.02 -19.21
N LEU A 113 -8.45 0.85 -18.20
CA LEU A 113 -9.70 1.27 -17.57
C LEU A 113 -10.59 2.03 -18.55
N GLU A 114 -10.01 2.89 -19.41
CA GLU A 114 -10.75 3.63 -20.44
C GLU A 114 -11.35 2.70 -21.51
N GLU A 115 -10.57 1.75 -22.01
CA GLU A 115 -11.03 0.73 -22.98
C GLU A 115 -12.21 -0.08 -22.42
N MET A 116 -12.15 -0.40 -21.13
CA MET A 116 -13.19 -1.15 -20.43
C MET A 116 -14.33 -0.27 -19.88
N LYS A 117 -14.25 1.06 -20.09
CA LYS A 117 -15.23 2.06 -19.61
C LYS A 117 -15.44 2.01 -18.09
N ILE A 118 -14.37 1.79 -17.35
CA ILE A 118 -14.37 1.80 -15.89
C ILE A 118 -14.08 3.23 -15.42
N GLU A 119 -14.99 3.77 -14.62
CA GLU A 119 -14.78 5.08 -13.99
C GLU A 119 -13.64 5.04 -12.98
N TYR A 120 -12.78 6.06 -13.01
CA TYR A 120 -11.65 6.22 -12.11
C TYR A 120 -11.47 7.69 -11.71
N VAL A 121 -10.70 7.94 -10.65
CA VAL A 121 -10.20 9.26 -10.28
C VAL A 121 -8.70 9.19 -9.99
N THR A 122 -7.97 10.27 -10.27
CA THR A 122 -6.54 10.35 -9.98
C THR A 122 -6.26 11.35 -8.86
N ALA A 123 -5.15 11.15 -8.16
CA ALA A 123 -4.59 12.08 -7.19
C ALA A 123 -3.07 12.08 -7.28
N VAL A 124 -2.45 13.16 -6.80
CA VAL A 124 -0.99 13.29 -6.75
C VAL A 124 -0.58 13.73 -5.35
N VAL A 125 0.33 12.97 -4.74
CA VAL A 125 0.98 13.32 -3.48
C VAL A 125 2.37 13.86 -3.78
N LYS A 126 2.74 14.98 -3.14
CA LYS A 126 4.05 15.60 -3.29
C LYS A 126 4.70 15.77 -1.93
N GLU A 127 5.89 15.21 -1.78
CA GLU A 127 6.67 15.28 -0.54
C GLU A 127 8.16 15.24 -0.86
N GLY A 128 8.96 16.12 -0.26
CA GLY A 128 10.42 16.12 -0.43
C GLY A 128 10.90 16.29 -1.89
N GLY A 129 10.08 16.87 -2.77
CA GLY A 129 10.38 16.97 -4.21
C GLY A 129 10.05 15.71 -5.03
N ILE A 130 9.55 14.66 -4.38
CA ILE A 130 9.06 13.43 -5.00
C ILE A 130 7.56 13.60 -5.29
N SER A 131 7.11 13.03 -6.41
CA SER A 131 5.71 12.97 -6.80
C SER A 131 5.27 11.51 -6.84
N VAL A 132 4.14 11.20 -6.20
CA VAL A 132 3.47 9.90 -6.26
C VAL A 132 2.10 10.08 -6.88
N ASP A 133 1.85 9.31 -7.93
CA ASP A 133 0.58 9.25 -8.62
C ASP A 133 -0.26 8.12 -8.03
N GLN A 134 -1.54 8.42 -7.84
CA GLN A 134 -2.53 7.49 -7.35
C GLN A 134 -3.71 7.47 -8.29
N LEU A 135 -4.27 6.28 -8.53
CA LEU A 135 -5.41 6.03 -9.39
C LEU A 135 -6.40 5.16 -8.61
N PHE A 136 -7.64 5.64 -8.46
CA PHE A 136 -8.66 4.96 -7.69
C PHE A 136 -9.85 4.59 -8.57
N PHE A 137 -10.32 3.36 -8.45
CA PHE A 137 -11.53 2.88 -9.10
C PHE A 137 -12.21 1.81 -8.24
N HIS A 138 -13.36 1.35 -8.70
CA HIS A 138 -14.11 0.31 -8.01
C HIS A 138 -14.12 -0.98 -8.82
N ASP A 139 -14.10 -2.10 -8.11
CA ASP A 139 -14.47 -3.40 -8.66
C ASP A 139 -15.98 -3.47 -8.99
N PRO A 140 -16.48 -4.61 -9.53
CA PRO A 140 -17.89 -4.76 -9.90
C PRO A 140 -18.87 -4.59 -8.73
N ASP A 141 -18.43 -4.82 -7.49
CA ASP A 141 -19.25 -4.76 -6.29
C ASP A 141 -19.06 -3.47 -5.48
N GLY A 142 -18.10 -2.62 -5.87
CA GLY A 142 -17.86 -1.31 -5.25
C GLY A 142 -16.69 -1.29 -4.28
N TYR A 143 -15.89 -2.36 -4.20
CA TYR A 143 -14.65 -2.32 -3.43
C TYR A 143 -13.64 -1.41 -4.12
N MET A 144 -13.00 -0.54 -3.34
CA MET A 144 -12.07 0.44 -3.87
C MET A 144 -10.69 -0.18 -4.05
N ILE A 145 -10.13 0.07 -5.22
CA ILE A 145 -8.79 -0.34 -5.62
C ILE A 145 -8.01 0.93 -5.92
N GLU A 146 -6.84 1.04 -5.29
CA GLU A 146 -5.83 2.02 -5.61
C GLU A 146 -4.73 1.37 -6.44
N ILE A 147 -4.23 2.09 -7.44
CA ILE A 147 -2.95 1.83 -8.08
C ILE A 147 -2.04 3.02 -7.78
N CYS A 148 -0.82 2.77 -7.30
CA CYS A 148 0.14 3.85 -7.04
C CYS A 148 1.59 3.48 -7.34
N ASN A 149 2.40 4.50 -7.62
CA ASN A 149 3.87 4.38 -7.67
C ASN A 149 4.52 4.76 -6.32
N CYS A 150 3.87 4.39 -5.21
CA CYS A 150 4.27 4.80 -3.85
C CYS A 150 5.71 4.42 -3.44
N GLN A 151 6.34 3.45 -4.11
CA GLN A 151 7.75 3.08 -3.92
C GLN A 151 8.72 4.24 -4.18
N ASN A 152 8.27 5.29 -4.86
CA ASN A 152 9.06 6.50 -5.07
C ASN A 152 9.29 7.25 -3.75
N LEU A 153 8.41 7.09 -2.76
CA LEU A 153 8.57 7.69 -1.43
C LEU A 153 9.31 6.72 -0.48
N PRO A 154 10.30 7.20 0.29
CA PRO A 154 10.98 6.37 1.27
C PRO A 154 10.04 6.01 2.42
N VAL A 155 10.01 4.73 2.80
CA VAL A 155 9.28 4.27 3.99
C VAL A 155 10.16 4.50 5.22
N LEU A 156 9.83 5.53 5.99
CA LEU A 156 10.56 5.91 7.20
C LEU A 156 9.74 5.58 8.44
N PRO A 157 10.14 4.61 9.28
CA PRO A 157 9.40 4.34 10.51
C PRO A 157 9.57 5.49 11.49
N LEU A 158 8.46 5.98 12.01
CA LEU A 158 8.43 7.14 12.90
C LEU A 158 9.18 6.90 14.23
N SER A 159 9.31 5.64 14.67
CA SER A 159 10.04 5.26 15.88
C SER A 159 11.57 5.22 15.73
N SER A 160 12.09 5.20 14.50
CA SER A 160 13.53 4.99 14.23
C SER A 160 14.40 6.23 14.42
N CYS A 161 13.82 7.37 14.79
CA CYS A 161 14.55 8.61 14.98
C CYS A 161 13.99 9.38 16.20
N PRO A 162 14.75 9.53 17.30
CA PRO A 162 14.48 10.62 18.21
C PRO A 162 14.77 11.89 17.42
N LEU A 163 13.72 12.61 17.01
CA LEU A 163 13.81 14.02 16.62
C LEU A 163 14.28 14.80 17.86
N LYS A 164 15.56 14.65 18.23
CA LYS A 164 16.22 15.57 19.14
C LYS A 164 16.15 16.92 18.43
N LYS A 165 15.25 17.77 18.93
CA LYS A 165 15.14 19.19 18.58
C LYS A 165 16.54 19.73 18.30
N LEU A 166 16.81 20.10 17.04
CA LEU A 166 18.02 20.83 16.72
C LEU A 166 18.05 22.05 17.65
N PRO A 167 19.14 22.29 18.41
CA PRO A 167 19.28 23.53 19.13
C PRO A 167 19.25 24.66 18.10
N LYS A 168 18.44 25.69 18.35
CA LYS A 168 18.53 26.96 17.61
C LYS A 168 19.93 27.52 17.84
N THR A 169 20.82 27.35 16.88
CA THR A 169 22.11 28.03 16.90
C THR A 169 21.91 29.46 16.45
N ASN A 170 22.16 30.40 17.36
CA ASN A 170 22.33 31.81 17.04
C ASN A 170 23.44 31.99 15.99
N ASP A 171 23.21 32.95 15.11
CA ASP A 171 24.18 33.46 14.15
C ASP A 171 25.51 33.84 14.81
N ASN A 172 26.59 33.48 14.09
CA ASN A 172 27.90 34.14 13.96
C ASN A 172 29.08 33.17 14.20
N LEU A 173 29.65 32.61 13.12
CA LEU A 173 31.06 32.85 12.71
C LEU A 173 31.44 32.10 11.43
N THR A 174 32.44 32.67 10.78
CA THR A 174 32.98 32.49 9.42
C THR A 174 33.87 31.25 9.19
N THR A 175 33.81 30.78 7.94
CA THR A 175 34.86 30.14 7.10
C THR A 175 35.48 28.78 7.47
N SER A 176 35.20 27.83 6.56
CA SER A 176 36.14 26.97 5.79
C SER A 176 36.14 25.46 6.08
N SER A 177 36.29 24.74 4.96
CA SER A 177 36.91 23.41 4.79
C SER A 177 36.03 22.15 4.85
N PHE A 178 35.85 21.57 3.65
CA PHE A 178 36.05 20.16 3.26
C PHE A 178 35.74 19.02 4.28
N TYR A 179 34.83 18.13 3.85
CA TYR A 179 34.61 16.72 4.23
C TYR A 179 34.32 16.34 5.70
N GLY A 180 33.16 15.67 5.90
CA GLY A 180 33.13 14.45 6.74
C GLY A 180 31.98 14.31 7.75
N ASN A 181 31.06 13.38 7.43
CA ASN A 181 30.28 12.46 8.30
C ASN A 181 29.68 12.99 9.63
N LYS A 182 28.39 12.75 9.93
CA LYS A 182 27.85 11.39 10.18
C LYS A 182 26.31 11.41 10.17
N MET A 183 25.70 10.95 9.08
CA MET A 183 24.26 10.71 8.92
C MET A 183 24.04 9.20 8.66
N LEU A 184 24.49 8.37 9.61
CA LEU A 184 24.55 6.90 9.44
C LEU A 184 23.22 6.19 9.71
N CYS A 185 22.33 6.73 10.54
CA CYS A 185 21.13 6.02 10.99
C CYS A 185 20.09 5.81 9.87
N ASN A 186 19.93 6.80 8.98
CA ASN A 186 18.89 6.73 7.95
C ASN A 186 19.21 5.68 6.87
N ARG A 187 20.47 5.60 6.43
CA ARG A 187 20.84 4.67 5.34
C ARG A 187 20.72 3.22 5.75
N GLU A 188 21.05 2.86 6.98
CA GLU A 188 21.06 1.46 7.41
C GLU A 188 19.64 0.90 7.57
N VAL A 189 18.70 1.68 8.11
CA VAL A 189 17.30 1.25 8.26
C VAL A 189 16.58 1.25 6.91
N GLU A 190 16.78 2.29 6.09
CA GLU A 190 16.27 2.31 4.71
C GLU A 190 16.81 1.14 3.88
N ALA A 191 18.11 0.86 3.98
CA ALA A 191 18.73 -0.28 3.30
C ALA A 191 18.17 -1.61 3.81
N LEU A 192 17.96 -1.78 5.11
CA LEU A 192 17.37 -3.01 5.67
C LEU A 192 15.92 -3.21 5.21
N MET A 193 15.12 -2.16 5.11
CA MET A 193 13.74 -2.28 4.60
C MET A 193 13.73 -2.58 3.11
N LEU A 194 14.61 -1.95 2.34
CA LEU A 194 14.74 -2.20 0.90
C LEU A 194 15.32 -3.59 0.61
N GLU A 195 16.29 -4.06 1.40
CA GLU A 195 16.86 -5.41 1.33
C GLU A 195 15.83 -6.47 1.71
N ASN A 196 15.00 -6.26 2.73
CA ASN A 196 13.93 -7.18 3.09
C ASN A 196 12.85 -7.24 1.99
N LEU A 197 12.53 -6.11 1.35
CA LEU A 197 11.63 -6.08 0.19
C LEU A 197 12.22 -6.83 -1.00
N ALA A 198 13.51 -6.62 -1.30
CA ALA A 198 14.20 -7.26 -2.41
C ALA A 198 14.42 -8.77 -2.19
N ALA A 199 14.78 -9.19 -0.97
CA ALA A 199 14.93 -10.60 -0.61
C ALA A 199 13.59 -11.35 -0.73
N GLY A 200 12.48 -10.73 -0.32
CA GLY A 200 11.15 -11.30 -0.49
C GLY A 200 10.71 -11.48 -1.95
N MET A 201 11.24 -10.68 -2.88
CA MET A 201 10.93 -10.80 -4.32
C MET A 201 11.74 -11.90 -5.03
N MET A 202 12.92 -12.26 -4.53
CA MET A 202 13.76 -13.31 -5.15
C MET A 202 13.26 -14.73 -4.83
N ASP A 203 12.63 -14.93 -3.67
CA ASP A 203 12.14 -16.26 -3.22
C ASP A 203 10.78 -16.68 -3.81
N ILE A 204 10.11 -15.82 -4.59
CA ILE A 204 8.82 -16.11 -5.25
C ILE A 204 9.02 -16.58 -6.71
N SER A 205 10.27 -16.55 -7.21
CA SER A 205 10.62 -17.07 -8.53
C SER A 205 11.14 -18.51 -8.43
N ILE A 206 10.23 -19.47 -8.24
CA ILE A 206 10.47 -20.91 -8.49
C ILE A 206 9.29 -21.50 -9.27
#